data_AF-A0AAV8Y8W3-F1
#
_entry.id   AF-A0AAV8Y8W3-F1
#
_cell.length_a   1.000
_cell.length_b   1.000
_cell.length_c   1.000
_cell.angle_alpha   90.00
_cell.angle_beta   90.00
_cell.angle_gamma   90.00
#
_symmetry.space_group_name_H-M   'P 1'
#
loop_
_entity.id
_entity.type
_entity.pdbx_description
1 polymer ?
#
loop_
_entity_poly.entity_id
_entity_poly.type
_entity_poly.pdbx_seq_one_letter_code
_entity_poly.pdbx_strand_id
1 'polypeptide(L)'
;MPLAIAISCTLVTVVYVLTNVAFYTALSPVEILGSKAVAVSFANKLFGPLAWTIPVFVALSTFGAVNGILLTSSRLFYAGACYGQMPELLTMIQAQRLTPTPSVLIMAILSMLYLIVSDIDALINYVGFATWLSIGVAVLCLPWLRWKRPDLERPIKVNLFWPILYLLCTIFVTAVPMIASPYDTGMGVLMILSSIPVYYVFVFWPKPKWFQQGSSSVTMFLQKILVVVGKAKVAQL
;
A
#
# COMPACT_ATOMS: atom_id res chain seq x y z
N MET A 1 -5.64 22.09 6.68
CA MET A 1 -5.00 20.75 6.56
C MET A 1 -4.64 20.15 7.93
N PRO A 2 -3.77 20.76 8.78
CA PRO A 2 -3.34 20.11 10.03
C PRO A 2 -4.48 19.87 11.04
N LEU A 3 -5.43 20.80 11.16
CA LEU A 3 -6.58 20.65 12.05
C LEU A 3 -7.52 19.51 11.62
N ALA A 4 -7.68 19.29 10.31
CA ALA A 4 -8.46 18.17 9.79
C ALA A 4 -7.80 16.81 10.09
N ILE A 5 -6.46 16.74 10.05
CA ILE A 5 -5.71 15.54 10.44
C ILE A 5 -5.90 15.25 11.93
N ALA A 6 -5.78 16.27 12.79
CA ALA A 6 -5.96 16.09 14.23
C ALA A 6 -7.36 15.57 14.59
N ILE A 7 -8.41 16.16 13.99
CA ILE A 7 -9.81 15.73 14.22
C ILE A 7 -10.04 14.31 13.70
N SER A 8 -9.60 14.01 12.48
CA SER A 8 -9.80 12.68 11.88
C SER A 8 -9.07 11.56 12.64
N CYS A 9 -7.79 11.76 13.00
CA CYS A 9 -7.04 10.78 13.78
C CYS A 9 -7.67 10.51 15.16
N THR A 10 -8.12 11.57 15.85
CA THR A 10 -8.76 11.45 17.17
C THR A 10 -10.09 10.69 17.04
N LEU A 11 -10.92 11.05 16.07
CA LEU A 11 -12.21 10.39 15.83
C LEU A 11 -12.03 8.91 15.51
N VAL A 12 -11.10 8.58 14.59
CA VAL A 12 -10.79 7.19 14.24
C VAL A 12 -10.33 6.40 15.47
N THR A 13 -9.50 6.99 16.32
CA THR A 13 -9.03 6.36 17.57
C THR A 13 -10.18 6.07 18.52
N VAL A 14 -11.09 7.03 18.72
CA VAL A 14 -12.28 6.86 19.57
C VAL A 14 -13.17 5.74 19.03
N VAL A 15 -13.43 5.70 17.73
CA VAL A 15 -14.24 4.65 17.11
C VAL A 15 -13.59 3.28 17.29
N TYR A 16 -12.29 3.13 17.07
CA TYR A 16 -11.59 1.87 17.29
C TYR A 16 -11.65 1.40 18.75
N VAL A 17 -11.47 2.31 19.71
CA VAL A 17 -11.59 1.97 21.14
C VAL A 17 -13.00 1.53 21.48
N LEU A 18 -14.03 2.25 21.01
CA LEU A 18 -15.43 1.87 21.23
C LEU A 18 -15.76 0.51 20.63
N THR A 19 -15.27 0.20 19.42
CA THR A 19 -15.44 -1.11 18.79
C THR A 19 -14.78 -2.23 19.60
N ASN A 20 -13.55 -2.01 20.08
CA ASN A 20 -12.86 -2.99 20.92
C ASN A 20 -13.58 -3.21 22.26
N VAL A 21 -14.07 -2.14 22.89
CA VAL A 21 -14.89 -2.25 24.11
C VAL A 21 -16.15 -3.07 23.84
N ALA A 22 -16.85 -2.82 22.73
CA ALA A 22 -18.03 -3.59 22.36
C ALA A 22 -17.73 -5.09 22.12
N PHE A 23 -16.57 -5.41 21.52
CA PHE A 23 -16.17 -6.81 21.35
C PHE A 23 -15.84 -7.49 22.69
N TYR A 24 -15.12 -6.82 23.59
CA TYR A 24 -14.77 -7.39 24.89
C TYR A 24 -15.95 -7.51 25.87
N THR A 25 -17.01 -6.71 25.71
CA THR A 25 -18.22 -6.86 26.55
C THR A 25 -19.11 -8.01 26.09
N ALA A 26 -19.09 -8.35 24.80
CA ALA A 26 -19.97 -9.36 24.21
C ALA A 26 -19.33 -10.73 24.00
N LEU A 27 -18.01 -10.79 23.77
CA LEU A 27 -17.26 -12.04 23.56
C LEU A 27 -16.24 -12.27 24.68
N SER A 28 -16.06 -13.54 25.02
CA SER A 28 -14.97 -13.95 25.90
C SER A 28 -13.62 -13.88 25.15
N PRO A 29 -12.49 -13.68 25.85
CA PRO A 29 -11.16 -13.64 25.21
C PRO A 29 -10.83 -14.90 24.39
N VAL A 30 -11.32 -16.06 24.82
CA VAL A 30 -11.10 -17.35 24.13
C VAL A 30 -11.83 -17.40 22.79
N GLU A 31 -13.05 -16.84 22.72
CA GLU A 31 -13.83 -16.79 21.47
C GLU A 31 -13.26 -15.79 20.47
N ILE A 32 -12.67 -14.70 20.96
CA ILE A 32 -11.99 -13.71 20.11
C ILE A 32 -10.75 -14.34 19.46
N LEU A 33 -9.93 -15.05 20.25
CA LEU A 33 -8.72 -15.71 19.76
C LEU A 33 -9.02 -16.93 18.86
N GLY A 34 -10.12 -17.64 19.11
CA GLY A 34 -10.53 -18.80 18.31
C GLY A 34 -11.25 -18.45 17.01
N SER A 35 -11.67 -17.20 16.81
CA SER A 35 -12.47 -16.80 15.66
C SER A 35 -11.68 -16.01 14.63
N LYS A 36 -11.60 -16.53 13.40
CA LYS A 36 -11.05 -15.80 12.25
C LYS A 36 -11.86 -14.55 11.87
N ALA A 37 -13.13 -14.48 12.29
CA ALA A 37 -14.04 -13.38 11.98
C ALA A 37 -14.80 -12.93 13.24
N VAL A 38 -14.13 -12.11 14.05
CA VAL A 38 -14.65 -11.59 15.33
C VAL A 38 -15.99 -10.86 15.15
N ALA A 39 -16.13 -10.06 14.09
CA ALA A 39 -17.36 -9.32 13.81
C ALA A 39 -18.58 -10.22 13.52
N VAL A 40 -18.38 -11.36 12.87
CA VAL A 40 -19.45 -12.33 12.58
C VAL A 40 -19.85 -13.08 13.85
N SER A 41 -18.86 -13.40 14.69
CA SER A 41 -19.11 -14.06 15.98
C SER A 41 -19.86 -13.16 16.94
N PHE A 42 -19.53 -11.86 16.95
CA PHE A 42 -20.29 -10.82 17.63
C PHE A 42 -21.74 -10.74 17.14
N ALA A 43 -21.94 -10.74 15.81
CA ALA A 43 -23.26 -10.68 15.20
C ALA A 43 -24.16 -11.86 15.61
N ASN A 44 -23.61 -13.07 15.56
CA ASN A 44 -24.32 -14.30 15.91
C ASN A 44 -24.76 -14.32 17.39
N LYS A 45 -23.94 -13.76 18.30
CA LYS A 45 -24.27 -13.69 19.72
C LYS A 45 -25.33 -12.65 20.07
N LEU A 46 -25.24 -11.44 19.52
CA LEU A 46 -26.13 -10.34 19.89
C LEU A 46 -27.42 -10.30 19.08
N PHE A 47 -27.33 -10.51 17.77
CA PHE A 47 -28.40 -10.14 16.83
C PHE A 47 -29.25 -11.32 16.36
N GLY A 48 -28.88 -12.56 16.68
CA GLY A 48 -29.64 -13.77 16.36
C GLY A 48 -30.18 -13.77 14.91
N PRO A 49 -31.49 -13.51 14.66
CA PRO A 49 -32.07 -13.44 13.31
C PRO A 49 -31.45 -12.40 12.37
N LEU A 50 -30.87 -11.32 12.90
CA LEU A 50 -30.24 -10.22 12.15
C LEU A 50 -28.73 -10.43 11.92
N ALA A 51 -28.19 -11.58 12.30
CA ALA A 51 -26.75 -11.83 12.20
C ALA A 51 -26.21 -11.82 10.76
N TRP A 52 -27.05 -12.06 9.75
CA TRP A 52 -26.66 -12.02 8.32
C TRP A 52 -26.30 -10.62 7.83
N THR A 53 -26.81 -9.57 8.47
CA THR A 53 -26.64 -8.18 8.03
C THR A 53 -25.21 -7.67 8.26
N ILE A 54 -24.56 -8.07 9.37
CA ILE A 54 -23.20 -7.64 9.69
C ILE A 54 -22.15 -8.14 8.67
N PRO A 55 -22.10 -9.43 8.31
CA PRO A 55 -21.23 -9.92 7.24
C PRO A 55 -21.42 -9.18 5.91
N VAL A 56 -22.66 -8.84 5.54
CA VAL A 56 -22.95 -8.08 4.32
C VAL A 56 -22.33 -6.69 4.38
N PHE A 57 -22.49 -5.96 5.50
CA PHE A 57 -21.86 -4.66 5.66
C PHE A 57 -20.32 -4.72 5.67
N VAL A 58 -19.74 -5.75 6.32
CA VAL A 58 -18.28 -5.96 6.31
C VAL A 58 -17.78 -6.28 4.89
N ALA A 59 -18.51 -7.10 4.14
CA ALA A 59 -18.19 -7.42 2.74
C ALA A 59 -18.26 -6.17 1.85
N LEU A 60 -19.29 -5.33 2.00
CA LEU A 60 -19.41 -4.06 1.28
C LEU A 60 -18.28 -3.09 1.64
N SER A 61 -17.89 -3.03 2.91
CA SER A 61 -16.78 -2.18 3.37
C SER A 61 -15.43 -2.62 2.78
N THR A 62 -15.13 -3.93 2.83
CA THR A 62 -13.89 -4.48 2.26
C THR A 62 -13.85 -4.31 0.74
N PHE A 63 -14.98 -4.49 0.04
CA PHE A 63 -15.09 -4.20 -1.39
C PHE A 63 -14.80 -2.72 -1.71
N GLY A 64 -15.36 -1.80 -0.92
CA GLY A 64 -15.08 -0.37 -1.03
C GLY A 64 -13.60 -0.02 -0.82
N ALA A 65 -12.96 -0.64 0.19
CA ALA A 65 -11.54 -0.45 0.48
C ALA A 65 -10.65 -0.92 -0.68
N VAL A 66 -10.90 -2.11 -1.23
CA VAL A 66 -10.15 -2.65 -2.38
C VAL A 66 -10.29 -1.75 -3.61
N ASN A 67 -11.51 -1.27 -3.90
CA ASN A 67 -11.73 -0.34 -5.01
C ASN A 67 -10.95 0.98 -4.81
N GLY A 68 -10.95 1.53 -3.58
CA GLY A 68 -10.17 2.73 -3.25
C GLY A 68 -8.65 2.55 -3.41
N ILE A 69 -8.12 1.39 -3.00
CA ILE A 69 -6.72 1.03 -3.16
C ILE A 69 -6.36 0.89 -4.64
N LEU A 70 -7.23 0.30 -5.45
CA LEU A 70 -7.02 0.11 -6.89
C LEU A 70 -6.94 1.46 -7.63
N LEU A 71 -7.79 2.43 -7.27
CA LEU A 71 -7.74 3.79 -7.79
C LEU A 71 -6.46 4.54 -7.38
N THR A 72 -6.00 4.37 -6.14
CA THR A 72 -4.79 5.04 -5.64
C THR A 72 -3.52 4.44 -6.23
N SER A 73 -3.45 3.10 -6.28
CA SER A 73 -2.30 2.36 -6.80
C SER A 73 -2.06 2.60 -8.28
N SER A 74 -3.13 2.65 -9.08
CA SER A 74 -3.01 2.93 -10.52
C SER A 74 -2.38 4.30 -10.81
N ARG A 75 -2.68 5.32 -9.98
CA ARG A 75 -2.03 6.65 -10.06
C ARG A 75 -0.56 6.60 -9.67
N LEU A 76 -0.21 5.80 -8.65
CA LEU A 76 1.18 5.61 -8.24
C LEU A 76 2.03 5.01 -9.38
N PHE A 77 1.54 3.95 -10.04
CA PHE A 77 2.25 3.37 -11.19
C PHE A 77 2.37 4.33 -12.36
N TYR A 78 1.30 5.07 -12.66
CA TYR A 78 1.33 6.07 -13.73
C TYR A 78 2.39 7.15 -13.45
N ALA A 79 2.45 7.67 -12.23
CA ALA A 79 3.46 8.65 -11.83
C ALA A 79 4.88 8.06 -11.88
N GLY A 80 5.09 6.85 -11.34
CA GLY A 80 6.39 6.16 -11.37
C GLY A 80 6.89 5.91 -12.80
N ALA A 81 5.99 5.55 -13.71
CA ALA A 81 6.30 5.36 -15.12
C ALA A 81 6.59 6.70 -15.84
N CYS A 82 5.95 7.81 -15.43
CA CYS A 82 6.30 9.14 -15.95
C CYS A 82 7.72 9.60 -15.58
N TYR A 83 8.24 9.14 -14.43
CA TYR A 83 9.63 9.38 -14.02
C TYR A 83 10.63 8.38 -14.63
N GLY A 84 10.20 7.54 -15.58
CA GLY A 84 11.06 6.57 -16.26
C GLY A 84 11.48 5.38 -15.40
N GLN A 85 10.92 5.23 -14.19
CA GLN A 85 11.27 4.14 -13.28
C GLN A 85 10.54 2.82 -13.61
N MET A 86 9.57 2.85 -14.53
CA MET A 86 8.75 1.69 -14.91
C MET A 86 8.52 1.64 -16.42
N PRO A 87 8.20 0.45 -17.00
CA PRO A 87 7.93 0.30 -18.42
C PRO A 87 6.86 1.26 -18.95
N GLU A 88 7.05 1.80 -20.15
CA GLU A 88 6.11 2.75 -20.78
C GLU A 88 4.69 2.18 -20.95
N LEU A 89 4.53 0.86 -21.00
CA LEU A 89 3.22 0.19 -21.02
C LEU A 89 2.32 0.63 -19.85
N LEU A 90 2.89 0.90 -18.67
CA LEU A 90 2.17 1.34 -17.47
C LEU A 90 1.74 2.81 -17.53
N THR A 91 2.29 3.60 -18.46
CA THR A 91 1.83 4.98 -18.73
C THR A 91 0.63 5.03 -19.68
N MET A 92 0.30 3.92 -20.33
CA MET A 92 -0.71 3.91 -21.39
C MET A 92 -2.12 3.97 -20.79
N ILE A 93 -2.96 4.82 -21.37
CA ILE A 93 -4.34 5.07 -20.93
C ILE A 93 -5.31 4.57 -22.01
N GLN A 94 -6.38 3.90 -21.60
CA GLN A 94 -7.37 3.37 -22.55
C GLN A 94 -8.13 4.50 -23.24
N ALA A 95 -8.25 4.46 -24.57
CA ALA A 95 -8.78 5.57 -25.37
C ALA A 95 -10.25 5.90 -25.08
N GLN A 96 -11.06 4.87 -24.79
CA GLN A 96 -12.51 5.03 -24.61
C GLN A 96 -12.92 5.38 -23.17
N ARG A 97 -12.17 4.89 -22.17
CA ARG A 97 -12.55 4.98 -20.75
C ARG A 97 -11.60 5.85 -19.91
N LEU A 98 -10.49 6.31 -20.51
CA LEU A 98 -9.45 7.10 -19.84
C LEU A 98 -8.89 6.44 -18.56
N THR A 99 -8.98 5.11 -18.46
CA THR A 99 -8.49 4.33 -17.34
C THR A 99 -7.11 3.72 -17.64
N PRO A 100 -6.18 3.67 -16.67
CA PRO A 100 -4.89 2.99 -16.80
C PRO A 100 -5.07 1.46 -16.70
N THR A 101 -5.67 0.86 -17.72
CA THR A 101 -6.04 -0.56 -17.76
C THR A 101 -4.84 -1.52 -17.58
N PRO A 102 -3.66 -1.30 -18.18
CA PRO A 102 -2.50 -2.17 -17.96
C PRO A 102 -2.03 -2.19 -16.50
N SER A 103 -2.04 -1.04 -15.82
CA SER A 103 -1.64 -0.92 -14.41
C SER A 103 -2.60 -1.64 -13.48
N VAL A 104 -3.90 -1.56 -13.76
CA VAL A 104 -4.93 -2.28 -13.00
C VAL A 104 -4.80 -3.80 -13.21
N LEU A 105 -4.53 -4.24 -14.44
CA LEU A 105 -4.40 -5.67 -14.75
C LEU A 105 -3.17 -6.29 -14.08
N ILE A 106 -2.03 -5.58 -14.08
CA ILE A 106 -0.84 -6.02 -13.35
C ILE A 106 -1.11 -6.10 -11.84
N MET A 107 -1.81 -5.13 -11.26
CA MET A 107 -2.22 -5.20 -9.86
C MET A 107 -3.16 -6.35 -9.56
N ALA A 108 -4.11 -6.65 -10.45
CA ALA A 108 -5.01 -7.79 -10.30
C ALA A 108 -4.22 -9.11 -10.31
N ILE A 109 -3.25 -9.27 -11.22
CA ILE A 109 -2.38 -10.46 -11.28
C ILE A 109 -1.54 -10.58 -10.01
N LEU A 110 -0.90 -9.49 -9.57
CA LEU A 110 -0.13 -9.49 -8.33
C LEU A 110 -1.00 -9.82 -7.11
N SER A 111 -2.21 -9.26 -7.04
CA SER A 111 -3.16 -9.57 -5.97
C SER A 111 -3.57 -11.04 -5.99
N MET A 112 -3.80 -11.64 -7.15
CA MET A 112 -4.07 -13.08 -7.26
C MET A 112 -2.88 -13.92 -6.81
N LEU A 113 -1.64 -13.50 -7.10
CA LEU A 113 -0.44 -14.19 -6.63
C LEU A 113 -0.32 -14.11 -5.10
N TYR A 114 -0.60 -12.96 -4.50
CA TYR A 114 -0.61 -12.82 -3.04
C TYR A 114 -1.71 -13.67 -2.37
N LEU A 115 -2.85 -13.91 -3.03
CA LEU A 115 -3.90 -14.78 -2.50
C LEU A 115 -3.51 -16.26 -2.43
N ILE A 116 -2.45 -16.68 -3.12
CA ILE A 116 -1.93 -18.07 -3.02
C ILE A 116 -1.27 -18.30 -1.66
N VAL A 117 -0.76 -17.24 -1.02
CA VAL A 117 -0.18 -17.31 0.32
C VAL A 117 -1.30 -17.58 1.34
N SER A 118 -1.20 -18.70 2.04
CA SER A 118 -2.27 -19.24 2.89
C SER A 118 -2.41 -18.54 4.24
N ASP A 119 -1.37 -17.84 4.67
CA ASP A 119 -1.27 -17.23 5.99
C ASP A 119 -1.45 -15.71 5.93
N ILE A 120 -2.58 -15.24 6.46
CA ILE A 120 -2.94 -13.81 6.50
C ILE A 120 -2.11 -13.07 7.55
N ASP A 121 -1.80 -13.71 8.68
CA ASP A 121 -1.07 -13.08 9.78
C ASP A 121 0.39 -12.83 9.36
N ALA A 122 1.00 -13.81 8.68
CA ALA A 122 2.29 -13.64 8.04
C ALA A 122 2.27 -12.51 7.00
N LEU A 123 1.23 -12.45 6.15
CA LEU A 123 1.07 -11.40 5.14
C LEU A 123 0.97 -9.99 5.74
N ILE A 124 0.23 -9.84 6.84
CA ILE A 124 0.13 -8.59 7.60
C ILE A 124 1.51 -8.19 8.15
N ASN A 125 2.27 -9.15 8.69
CA ASN A 125 3.62 -8.87 9.20
C ASN A 125 4.58 -8.47 8.08
N TYR A 126 4.56 -9.14 6.92
CA TYR A 126 5.39 -8.80 5.77
C TYR A 126 5.12 -7.37 5.26
N VAL A 127 3.86 -7.07 4.97
CA VAL A 127 3.44 -5.78 4.42
C VAL A 127 3.60 -4.68 5.46
N GLY A 128 3.27 -4.97 6.73
CA GLY A 128 3.43 -4.07 7.85
C GLY A 128 4.88 -3.64 8.01
N PHE A 129 5.81 -4.59 8.08
CA PHE A 129 7.24 -4.29 8.18
C PHE A 129 7.73 -3.40 7.02
N ALA A 130 7.40 -3.77 5.77
CA ALA A 130 7.82 -3.00 4.60
C ALA A 130 7.23 -1.57 4.58
N THR A 131 5.99 -1.42 5.03
CA THR A 131 5.30 -0.13 5.11
C THR A 131 5.91 0.75 6.20
N TRP A 132 6.12 0.21 7.40
CA TRP A 132 6.74 0.94 8.52
C TRP A 132 8.17 1.38 8.20
N LEU A 133 8.95 0.51 7.55
CA LEU A 133 10.30 0.87 7.10
C LEU A 133 10.26 1.99 6.04
N SER A 134 9.38 1.88 5.04
CA SER A 134 9.23 2.90 4.00
C SER A 134 8.80 4.25 4.56
N ILE A 135 7.83 4.26 5.49
CA ILE A 135 7.40 5.49 6.18
C ILE A 135 8.52 6.03 7.07
N GLY A 136 9.26 5.15 7.77
CA GLY A 136 10.41 5.53 8.59
C GLY A 136 11.48 6.28 7.78
N VAL A 137 11.84 5.77 6.60
CA VAL A 137 12.77 6.44 5.68
C VAL A 137 12.19 7.77 5.18
N ALA A 138 10.90 7.81 4.82
CA ALA A 138 10.25 9.05 4.41
C ALA A 138 10.24 10.12 5.52
N VAL A 139 10.04 9.72 6.78
CA VAL A 139 10.10 10.63 7.93
C VAL A 139 11.53 11.04 8.23
N LEU A 140 12.53 10.16 8.05
CA LEU A 140 13.96 10.48 8.18
C LEU A 140 14.41 11.54 7.18
N CYS A 141 13.82 11.57 5.99
CA CYS A 141 14.07 12.62 5.00
C CYS A 141 13.71 14.03 5.53
N LEU A 142 12.76 14.19 6.45
CA LEU A 142 12.38 15.50 6.99
C LEU A 142 13.49 16.20 7.81
N PRO A 143 14.05 15.60 8.88
CA PRO A 143 15.16 16.19 9.61
C PRO A 143 16.41 16.29 8.73
N TRP A 144 16.66 15.31 7.85
CA TRP A 144 17.79 15.37 6.92
C TRP A 144 17.69 16.55 5.95
N LEU A 145 16.51 16.79 5.36
CA LEU A 145 16.27 17.94 4.47
C LEU A 145 16.29 19.27 5.25
N ARG A 146 15.96 19.26 6.55
CA ARG A 146 16.11 20.43 7.42
C ARG A 146 17.56 20.83 7.63
N TRP A 147 18.47 19.86 7.70
CA TRP A 147 19.90 20.15 7.79
C TRP A 147 20.49 20.51 6.43
N LYS A 148 20.19 19.75 5.37
CA LYS A 148 20.86 19.90 4.07
C LYS A 148 20.41 21.12 3.25
N ARG A 149 19.14 21.53 3.37
CA ARG A 149 18.57 22.68 2.63
C ARG A 149 17.71 23.55 3.54
N PRO A 150 18.32 24.38 4.39
CA PRO A 150 17.59 25.22 5.35
C PRO A 150 16.78 26.34 4.67
N ASP A 151 17.21 26.82 3.51
CA ASP A 151 16.66 28.03 2.85
C ASP A 151 15.37 27.80 2.05
N LEU A 152 14.83 26.57 2.04
CA LEU A 152 13.57 26.30 1.36
C LEU A 152 12.41 26.95 2.11
N GLU A 153 11.53 27.65 1.39
CA GLU A 153 10.28 28.19 1.95
C GLU A 153 9.38 27.05 2.44
N ARG A 154 9.14 27.00 3.75
CA ARG A 154 8.31 25.97 4.39
C ARG A 154 7.01 26.59 4.89
N PRO A 155 5.86 26.36 4.21
CA PRO A 155 4.58 26.94 4.61
C PRO A 155 4.03 26.38 5.93
N ILE A 156 4.47 25.18 6.34
CA ILE A 156 4.11 24.57 7.63
C ILE A 156 5.41 24.13 8.33
N LYS A 157 5.69 24.73 9.48
CA LYS A 157 6.85 24.38 10.32
C LYS A 157 6.38 23.60 11.54
N VAL A 158 6.71 22.31 11.59
CA VAL A 158 6.52 21.47 12.76
C VAL A 158 7.80 21.42 13.60
N ASN A 159 7.64 21.23 14.92
CA ASN A 159 8.78 21.07 15.83
C ASN A 159 9.53 19.75 15.53
N LEU A 160 10.86 19.76 15.61
CA LEU A 160 11.70 18.60 15.25
C LEU A 160 11.54 17.43 16.22
N PHE A 161 11.00 17.69 17.41
CA PHE A 161 10.63 16.68 18.40
C PHE A 161 9.69 15.61 17.81
N TRP A 162 8.68 16.01 17.04
CA TRP A 162 7.66 15.08 16.51
C TRP A 162 8.23 14.05 15.51
N PRO A 163 9.01 14.45 14.48
CA PRO A 163 9.69 13.49 13.60
C PRO A 163 10.67 12.56 14.33
N ILE A 164 11.40 13.05 15.33
CA ILE A 164 12.36 12.24 16.09
C ILE A 164 11.63 11.20 16.95
N LEU A 165 10.57 11.61 17.66
CA LEU A 165 9.73 10.69 18.41
C LEU A 165 9.13 9.61 17.50
N TYR A 166 8.64 10.01 16.32
CA TYR A 166 8.09 9.06 15.33
C TYR A 166 9.15 8.07 14.84
N LEU A 167 10.38 8.52 14.59
CA LEU A 167 11.49 7.64 14.21
C LEU A 167 11.81 6.62 15.32
N LEU A 168 11.86 7.05 16.58
CA LEU A 168 12.08 6.14 17.71
C LEU A 168 10.96 5.09 17.82
N CYS A 169 9.70 5.52 17.68
CA CYS A 169 8.56 4.60 17.66
C CYS A 169 8.63 3.64 16.46
N THR A 170 9.02 4.12 15.28
CA THR A 170 9.13 3.28 14.08
C THR A 170 10.22 2.22 14.26
N ILE A 171 11.37 2.58 14.83
CA ILE A 171 12.45 1.62 15.15
C ILE A 171 11.97 0.56 16.14
N PHE A 172 11.20 0.97 17.16
CA PHE A 172 10.64 0.02 18.12
C PHE A 172 9.63 -0.93 17.45
N VAL A 173 8.71 -0.40 16.65
CA VAL A 173 7.68 -1.17 15.94
C VAL A 173 8.27 -2.10 14.88
N THR A 174 9.42 -1.77 14.28
CA THR A 174 10.11 -2.68 13.34
C THR A 174 10.99 -3.71 14.07
N ALA A 175 11.56 -3.38 15.23
CA ALA A 175 12.37 -4.30 16.01
C ALA A 175 11.55 -5.42 16.66
N VAL A 176 10.33 -5.14 17.12
CA VAL A 176 9.48 -6.14 17.79
C VAL A 176 9.15 -7.34 16.88
N PRO A 177 8.63 -7.16 15.64
CA PRO A 177 8.42 -8.26 14.69
C PRO A 177 9.71 -9.00 14.32
N MET A 178 10.84 -8.29 14.29
CA MET A 178 12.15 -8.88 13.97
C MET A 178 12.60 -9.90 15.03
N ILE A 179 12.21 -9.69 16.30
CA ILE A 179 12.49 -10.61 17.40
C ILE A 179 11.42 -11.71 17.48
N ALA A 180 10.15 -11.35 17.28
CA ALA A 180 9.03 -12.29 17.41
C ALA A 180 8.96 -13.31 16.27
N SER A 181 9.14 -12.86 15.02
CA SER A 181 9.05 -13.68 13.80
C SER A 181 10.21 -13.34 12.86
N PRO A 182 11.43 -13.82 13.15
CA PRO A 182 12.63 -13.48 12.37
C PRO A 182 12.59 -14.03 10.94
N TYR A 183 11.95 -15.19 10.73
CA TYR A 183 11.75 -15.73 9.39
C TYR A 183 10.89 -14.78 8.53
N ASP A 184 9.80 -14.28 9.12
CA ASP A 184 8.88 -13.45 8.36
C ASP A 184 9.49 -12.09 8.04
N THR A 185 10.12 -11.49 9.04
CA THR A 185 10.80 -10.20 8.87
C THR A 185 11.97 -10.32 7.88
N GLY A 186 12.71 -11.42 7.91
CA GLY A 186 13.79 -11.71 6.96
C GLY A 186 13.32 -11.75 5.51
N MET A 187 12.18 -12.39 5.25
CA MET A 187 11.55 -12.40 3.92
C MET A 187 11.10 -10.99 3.49
N GLY A 188 10.57 -10.19 4.41
CA GLY A 188 10.25 -8.78 4.16
C GLY A 188 11.48 -7.95 3.77
N VAL A 189 12.60 -8.13 4.48
CA VAL A 189 13.89 -7.50 4.12
C VAL A 189 14.37 -7.97 2.76
N LEU A 190 14.28 -9.27 2.45
CA LEU A 190 14.64 -9.81 1.13
C LEU A 190 13.78 -9.22 0.01
N MET A 191 12.47 -9.02 0.24
CA MET A 191 11.61 -8.33 -0.73
C MET A 191 12.08 -6.89 -0.99
N ILE A 192 12.39 -6.14 0.06
CA ILE A 192 12.91 -4.76 -0.09
C ILE A 192 14.27 -4.77 -0.81
N LEU A 193 15.18 -5.65 -0.41
CA LEU A 193 16.49 -5.78 -1.05
C LEU A 193 16.38 -6.24 -2.50
N SER A 194 15.42 -7.08 -2.85
CA SER A 194 15.14 -7.49 -4.24
C SER A 194 14.70 -6.31 -5.12
N SER A 195 14.22 -5.22 -4.52
CA SER A 195 13.87 -4.00 -5.26
C SER A 195 15.12 -3.29 -5.79
N ILE A 196 16.29 -3.47 -5.16
CA ILE A 196 17.58 -2.87 -5.57
C ILE A 196 18.09 -3.44 -6.91
N PRO A 197 18.27 -4.77 -7.09
CA PRO A 197 18.69 -5.32 -8.37
C PRO A 197 17.65 -5.04 -9.47
N VAL A 198 16.35 -5.07 -9.15
CA VAL A 198 15.30 -4.67 -10.10
C VAL A 198 15.50 -3.23 -10.55
N TYR A 199 15.77 -2.29 -9.63
CA TYR A 199 16.06 -0.90 -9.97
C TYR A 199 17.29 -0.77 -10.88
N TYR A 200 18.40 -1.45 -10.57
CA TYR A 200 19.60 -1.42 -11.41
C TYR A 200 19.35 -1.97 -12.82
N VAL A 201 18.64 -3.08 -12.94
CA VAL A 201 18.31 -3.72 -14.22
C VAL A 201 17.36 -2.87 -15.06
N PHE A 202 16.35 -2.24 -14.44
CA PHE A 202 15.33 -1.49 -15.19
C PHE A 202 15.73 -0.04 -15.50
N VAL A 203 16.51 0.61 -14.63
CA VAL A 203 16.84 2.05 -14.73
C VAL A 203 18.28 2.29 -15.18
N PHE A 204 19.26 1.57 -14.62
CA PHE A 204 20.67 1.86 -14.87
C PHE A 204 21.25 1.09 -16.07
N TRP A 205 20.69 -0.08 -16.39
CA TRP A 205 21.18 -0.90 -17.49
C TRP A 205 20.71 -0.37 -18.86
N PRO A 206 21.62 -0.03 -19.80
CA PRO A 206 21.25 0.29 -21.17
C PRO A 206 20.68 -0.97 -21.82
N LYS A 207 19.34 -1.05 -21.89
CA LYS A 207 18.61 -2.24 -22.36
C LYS A 207 19.13 -2.67 -23.74
N PRO A 208 19.57 -3.93 -23.92
CA PRO A 208 20.06 -4.39 -25.21
C PRO A 208 18.92 -4.43 -26.25
N LYS A 209 19.25 -4.23 -27.53
CA LYS A 209 18.27 -4.04 -28.62
C LYS A 209 17.23 -5.18 -28.73
N TRP A 210 17.62 -6.42 -28.45
CA TRP A 210 16.72 -7.58 -28.45
C TRP A 210 15.67 -7.53 -27.32
N PHE A 211 16.05 -7.06 -26.12
CA PHE A 211 15.13 -6.89 -25.00
C PHE A 211 14.18 -5.71 -25.23
N GLN A 212 14.68 -4.62 -25.83
CA GLN A 212 13.82 -3.50 -26.25
C GLN A 212 12.83 -3.93 -27.34
N GLN A 213 13.26 -4.71 -28.34
CA GLN A 213 12.37 -5.25 -29.38
C GLN A 213 11.33 -6.21 -28.81
N GLY A 214 11.71 -7.12 -27.91
CA GLY A 214 10.77 -8.02 -27.23
C GLY A 214 9.75 -7.26 -26.37
N SER A 215 10.21 -6.31 -25.55
CA SER A 215 9.35 -5.45 -24.75
C SER A 215 8.41 -4.63 -25.63
N SER A 216 8.88 -4.09 -26.76
CA SER A 216 8.06 -3.33 -27.70
C SER A 216 7.03 -4.20 -28.43
N SER A 217 7.38 -5.44 -28.79
CA SER A 217 6.44 -6.40 -29.38
C SER A 217 5.33 -6.79 -28.41
N VAL A 218 5.68 -7.09 -27.15
CA VAL A 218 4.72 -7.36 -26.08
C VAL A 218 3.85 -6.13 -25.80
N THR A 219 4.46 -4.95 -25.76
CA THR A 219 3.75 -3.68 -25.57
C THR A 219 2.76 -3.43 -26.71
N MET A 220 3.16 -3.60 -27.97
CA MET A 220 2.26 -3.46 -29.12
C MET A 220 1.13 -4.49 -29.13
N PHE A 221 1.40 -5.74 -28.73
CA PHE A 221 0.38 -6.78 -28.60
C PHE A 221 -0.66 -6.42 -27.54
N LEU A 222 -0.21 -6.03 -26.34
CA LEU A 222 -1.07 -5.57 -25.25
C LEU A 222 -1.83 -4.29 -25.64
N GLN A 223 -1.18 -3.38 -26.36
CA GLN A 223 -1.79 -2.14 -26.82
C GLN A 223 -2.94 -2.40 -27.81
N LYS A 224 -2.79 -3.36 -28.71
CA LYS A 224 -3.83 -3.78 -29.66
C LYS A 224 -4.99 -4.48 -28.95
N ILE A 225 -4.72 -5.35 -27.97
CA ILE A 225 -5.76 -6.07 -27.22
C ILE A 225 -6.56 -5.12 -26.34
N LEU A 226 -5.88 -4.22 -25.62
CA LEU A 226 -6.49 -3.37 -24.60
C LEU A 226 -6.96 -2.01 -25.16
N VAL A 227 -6.74 -1.74 -26.45
CA VAL A 227 -7.05 -0.46 -27.15
C VAL A 227 -6.55 0.74 -26.33
N VAL A 228 -5.26 0.70 -26.03
CA VAL A 228 -4.59 1.67 -25.16
C VAL A 228 -3.77 2.63 -26.02
N VAL A 229 -3.73 3.89 -25.64
CA VAL A 229 -2.93 4.89 -26.33
C VAL A 229 -1.86 5.36 -25.34
N GLY A 230 -0.61 5.37 -25.80
CA GLY A 230 0.48 5.99 -25.04
C GLY A 230 0.23 7.48 -24.89
N LYS A 231 0.95 8.15 -23.97
CA LYS A 231 0.90 9.62 -23.89
C LYS A 231 1.06 10.21 -25.30
N ALA A 232 0.11 11.04 -25.73
CA ALA A 232 0.42 12.07 -26.71
C ALA A 232 1.66 12.78 -26.15
N LYS A 233 2.76 12.86 -26.90
CA LYS A 233 3.92 13.66 -26.53
C LYS A 233 3.39 15.05 -26.18
N VAL A 234 3.23 15.33 -24.89
CA VAL A 234 2.97 16.69 -24.43
C VAL A 234 4.24 17.41 -24.83
N ALA A 235 4.10 18.22 -25.88
CA ALA A 235 5.15 19.03 -26.42
C ALA A 235 5.87 19.71 -25.26
N GLN A 236 7.20 19.62 -25.28
CA GLN A 236 8.07 20.42 -24.45
C GLN A 236 7.60 21.88 -24.57
N LEU A 237 7.10 22.45 -23.47
CA LEU A 237 6.94 23.88 -23.24
C LEU A 237 7.58 24.17 -21.89
#